data_AF-A0A8H8N752-F1
#
_entry.id   AF-A0A8H8N752-F1
#
_cell.length_a   1.000
_cell.length_b   1.000
_cell.length_c   1.000
_cell.angle_alpha   90.00
_cell.angle_beta   90.00
_cell.angle_gamma   90.00
#
_symmetry.space_group_name_H-M   'P 1'
#
loop_
_entity.id
_entity.type
_entity.pdbx_description
1 polymer ?
#
loop_
_entity_poly.entity_id
_entity_poly.type
_entity_poly.pdbx_seq_one_letter_code
_entity_poly.pdbx_strand_id
1 'polypeptide(L)'
;MNEQLAVLHKTGAYSNRPVSERLTLKDANDYHSTLARSPGVSDHFSTRSFTTSFTGHDFTHEVRSRPVIQALNQIVSDPDFAKEFVLHLEQRFVRRSESDPRPMRVWEELQHGDDWRKMQDSIPPNHFVLYLIVYIDETNVSTIGGVSVWPIYVWVGNLPAATRKRREKKGGAVLVGYLPEARNGDIPMSDSELAEFRVRVYHDALAIVFESLKIPARYGIPMKCGDGQIRIFHPTIGIIAADYKEL
;
A
#
# COMPACT_ATOMS: atom_id res chain seq x y z
N MET A 1 34.40 0.28 19.16
CA MET A 1 34.96 -0.66 18.16
C MET A 1 35.02 -2.04 18.83
N ASN A 2 34.15 -3.00 18.58
CA ASN A 2 33.13 -3.16 17.54
C ASN A 2 31.89 -3.92 18.07
N GLU A 3 30.87 -3.18 18.51
CA GLU A 3 29.53 -3.72 18.79
C GLU A 3 28.82 -4.20 17.50
N GLN A 4 29.26 -3.73 16.32
CA GLN A 4 28.82 -4.27 15.03
C GLN A 4 29.29 -5.72 14.78
N LEU A 5 30.42 -6.14 15.36
CA LEU A 5 30.94 -7.51 15.17
C LEU A 5 30.20 -8.55 16.02
N ALA A 6 29.62 -8.17 17.16
CA ALA A 6 28.80 -9.06 17.98
C ALA A 6 27.41 -9.31 17.36
N VAL A 7 26.87 -8.33 16.63
CA VAL A 7 25.60 -8.45 15.89
C VAL A 7 25.75 -9.37 14.67
N LEU A 8 26.91 -9.35 14.01
CA LEU A 8 27.17 -10.14 12.79
C LEU A 8 27.49 -11.62 13.07
N HIS A 9 28.05 -11.96 14.25
CA HIS A 9 28.39 -13.35 14.60
C HIS A 9 27.18 -14.22 14.98
N LYS A 10 26.05 -13.62 15.38
CA LYS A 10 24.80 -14.34 15.71
C LYS A 10 23.88 -14.57 14.50
N THR A 11 24.08 -13.86 13.39
CA THR A 11 23.24 -13.91 12.19
C THR A 11 23.78 -14.81 11.08
N GLY A 12 24.84 -15.61 11.34
CA GLY A 12 25.32 -16.61 10.38
C GLY A 12 25.82 -16.01 9.05
N ALA A 13 26.29 -14.76 9.05
CA ALA A 13 26.77 -14.10 7.85
C ALA A 13 28.23 -14.43 7.55
N TYR A 14 28.51 -15.68 7.21
CA TYR A 14 29.72 -16.05 6.46
C TYR A 14 29.40 -17.13 5.43
N SER A 15 29.22 -16.73 4.17
CA SER A 15 29.87 -17.40 3.05
C SER A 15 29.77 -16.56 1.76
N ASN A 16 30.84 -16.63 0.97
CA ASN A 16 31.11 -15.87 -0.24
C ASN A 16 30.14 -16.20 -1.42
N ARG A 17 29.89 -15.17 -2.25
CA ARG A 17 29.18 -15.12 -3.56
C ARG A 17 29.35 -16.35 -4.49
N PRO A 18 28.58 -16.43 -5.61
CA PRO A 18 27.21 -16.01 -5.86
C PRO A 18 26.38 -17.17 -6.46
N VAL A 19 25.16 -17.40 -5.98
CA VAL A 19 24.19 -18.23 -6.72
C VAL A 19 22.99 -17.35 -6.97
N SER A 20 22.72 -17.11 -8.25
CA SER A 20 21.44 -16.61 -8.75
C SER A 20 20.38 -17.65 -8.44
N GLU A 21 19.96 -17.76 -7.19
CA GLU A 21 18.73 -18.46 -6.88
C GLU A 21 17.59 -17.58 -7.36
N ARG A 22 16.82 -18.11 -8.32
CA ARG A 22 15.50 -17.60 -8.65
C ARG A 22 14.70 -17.56 -7.35
N LEU A 23 14.65 -16.38 -6.74
CA LEU A 23 13.74 -16.13 -5.65
C LEU A 23 12.34 -16.32 -6.22
N THR A 24 11.57 -17.22 -5.60
CA THR A 24 10.25 -17.61 -6.09
C THR A 24 9.31 -17.38 -4.95
N LEU A 25 8.65 -16.21 -4.93
CA LEU A 25 7.77 -15.83 -3.82
C LEU A 25 6.56 -16.77 -3.76
N LYS A 26 6.48 -17.65 -2.78
CA LYS A 26 5.41 -18.67 -2.71
C LYS A 26 4.14 -18.16 -2.05
N ASP A 27 4.26 -17.23 -1.10
CA ASP A 27 3.15 -16.71 -0.31
C ASP A 27 3.46 -15.28 0.22
N ALA A 28 2.50 -14.70 0.95
CA ALA A 28 2.62 -13.38 1.55
C ALA A 28 3.80 -13.30 2.54
N ASN A 29 4.11 -14.40 3.25
CA ASN A 29 5.21 -14.45 4.21
C ASN A 29 6.58 -14.36 3.51
N ASP A 30 6.75 -15.06 2.39
CA ASP A 30 7.96 -15.01 1.57
C ASP A 30 8.17 -13.60 0.95
N TYR A 31 7.08 -12.96 0.53
CA TYR A 31 7.06 -11.57 0.08
C TYR A 31 7.50 -10.60 1.19
N HIS A 32 7.01 -10.78 2.42
CA HIS A 32 7.36 -9.94 3.58
C HIS A 32 8.81 -10.12 4.01
N SER A 33 9.30 -11.36 4.03
CA SER A 33 10.70 -11.64 4.38
C SER A 33 11.67 -11.02 3.38
N THR A 34 11.28 -10.96 2.11
CA THR A 34 12.06 -10.33 1.04
C THR A 34 12.06 -8.81 1.15
N LEU A 35 10.92 -8.20 1.47
CA LEU A 35 10.80 -6.76 1.69
C LEU A 35 11.52 -6.29 2.96
N ALA A 36 11.44 -7.06 4.06
CA ALA A 36 12.14 -6.76 5.31
C ALA A 36 13.68 -6.87 5.17
N ARG A 37 14.16 -7.65 4.21
CA ARG A 37 15.59 -7.78 3.87
C ARG A 37 16.10 -6.70 2.93
N SER A 38 15.24 -5.81 2.44
CA SER A 38 15.63 -4.74 1.51
C SER A 38 16.21 -3.54 2.29
N PRO A 39 17.50 -3.22 2.13
CA PRO A 39 18.14 -2.12 2.87
C PRO A 39 17.46 -0.78 2.57
N GLY A 40 17.19 0.04 3.61
CA GLY A 40 16.62 1.38 3.49
C GLY A 40 15.10 1.48 3.61
N VAL A 41 14.36 0.36 3.61
CA VAL A 41 12.91 0.37 3.87
C VAL A 41 12.62 0.72 5.33
N SER A 42 13.45 0.27 6.28
CA SER A 42 13.31 0.54 7.72
C SER A 42 13.50 2.00 8.11
N ASP A 43 14.32 2.74 7.35
CA ASP A 43 14.87 4.05 7.75
C ASP A 43 13.86 5.19 7.56
N HIS A 44 12.73 4.90 6.92
CA HIS A 44 11.66 5.85 6.66
C HIS A 44 10.41 5.63 7.54
N PHE A 45 10.39 4.57 8.37
CA PHE A 45 9.25 4.30 9.24
C PHE A 45 9.44 4.96 10.60
N SER A 46 8.38 5.61 11.07
CA SER A 46 8.26 6.17 12.40
C SER A 46 7.13 5.49 13.16
N THR A 47 7.26 5.40 14.47
CA THR A 47 6.20 4.94 15.37
C THR A 47 5.49 6.15 15.95
N ARG A 48 4.16 6.14 15.92
CA ARG A 48 3.31 7.14 16.59
C ARG A 48 2.34 6.43 17.52
N SER A 49 2.23 6.93 18.73
CA SER A 49 1.21 6.49 19.67
C SER A 49 -0.07 7.31 19.48
N PHE A 50 -1.21 6.67 19.67
CA PHE A 50 -2.52 7.33 19.69
C PHE A 50 -3.43 6.62 20.69
N THR A 51 -4.48 7.32 21.13
CA THR A 51 -5.42 6.81 22.12
C THR A 51 -6.81 6.76 21.51
N THR A 52 -7.46 5.61 21.61
CA THR A 52 -8.85 5.40 21.23
C THR A 52 -9.68 5.29 22.50
N SER A 53 -10.61 6.23 22.70
CA SER A 53 -11.58 6.18 23.79
C SER A 53 -12.79 5.34 23.38
N PHE A 54 -13.10 4.30 24.16
CA PHE A 54 -14.23 3.41 23.92
C PHE A 54 -14.88 3.00 25.25
N THR A 55 -16.21 3.09 25.32
CA THR A 55 -17.02 2.73 26.51
C THR A 55 -16.48 3.30 27.84
N GLY A 56 -15.94 4.53 27.83
CA GLY A 56 -15.39 5.19 29.02
C GLY A 56 -13.97 4.77 29.42
N HIS A 57 -13.30 3.96 28.59
CA HIS A 57 -11.92 3.52 28.77
C HIS A 57 -11.04 4.06 27.63
N ASP A 58 -9.79 4.39 27.95
CA ASP A 58 -8.79 4.84 26.99
C ASP A 58 -7.80 3.73 26.70
N PHE A 59 -7.64 3.40 25.42
CA PHE A 59 -6.72 2.37 24.94
C PHE A 59 -5.62 3.02 24.12
N THR A 60 -4.36 2.83 24.52
CA THR A 60 -3.20 3.38 23.80
C THR A 60 -2.64 2.33 22.85
N HIS A 61 -2.47 2.74 21.60
CA HIS A 61 -1.95 1.91 20.51
C HIS A 61 -0.75 2.59 19.86
N GLU A 62 0.07 1.80 19.18
CA GLU A 62 1.20 2.29 18.39
C GLU A 62 1.02 1.90 16.93
N VAL A 63 1.11 2.89 16.04
CA VAL A 63 1.13 2.67 14.59
C VAL A 63 2.52 2.96 14.05
N ARG A 64 3.10 1.97 13.35
CA ARG A 64 4.38 2.14 12.67
C ARG A 64 4.11 2.38 11.18
N SER A 65 4.50 3.54 10.68
CA SER A 65 4.19 3.96 9.30
C SER A 65 5.24 4.90 8.73
N ARG A 66 5.21 5.09 7.41
CA ARG A 66 5.97 6.12 6.70
C ARG A 66 5.02 7.03 5.91
N PRO A 67 5.44 8.26 5.56
CA PRO A 67 4.62 9.13 4.71
C PRO A 67 4.31 8.47 3.36
N VAL A 68 3.05 8.07 3.16
CA VAL A 68 2.58 7.42 1.93
C VAL A 68 2.95 8.23 0.70
N ILE A 69 2.81 9.57 0.76
CA ILE A 69 3.12 10.43 -0.39
C ILE A 69 4.57 10.32 -0.88
N GLN A 70 5.53 10.13 0.03
CA GLN A 70 6.94 9.96 -0.33
C GLN A 70 7.16 8.62 -1.02
N ALA A 71 6.53 7.57 -0.52
CA ALA A 71 6.56 6.24 -1.11
C ALA A 71 5.94 6.24 -2.53
N LEU A 72 4.85 6.98 -2.73
CA LEU A 72 4.25 7.17 -4.05
C LEU A 72 5.16 7.96 -5.00
N ASN A 73 5.81 9.02 -4.51
CA ASN A 73 6.71 9.83 -5.31
C ASN A 73 7.90 9.03 -5.86
N GLN A 74 8.40 8.04 -5.10
CA GLN A 74 9.45 7.14 -5.58
C GLN A 74 9.01 6.35 -6.82
N ILE A 75 7.75 5.91 -6.90
CA ILE A 75 7.22 5.22 -8.08
C ILE A 75 6.97 6.22 -9.22
N VAL A 76 6.28 7.33 -8.94
CA VAL A 76 5.89 8.30 -9.97
C VAL A 76 7.11 8.91 -10.67
N SER A 77 8.19 9.16 -9.92
CA SER A 77 9.43 9.75 -10.44
C SER A 77 10.40 8.75 -11.09
N ASP A 78 10.09 7.45 -11.07
CA ASP A 78 10.99 6.45 -11.62
C ASP A 78 10.96 6.45 -13.16
N PRO A 79 12.09 6.73 -13.83
CA PRO A 79 12.15 6.72 -15.30
C PRO A 79 11.85 5.35 -15.90
N ASP A 80 12.02 4.25 -15.17
CA ASP A 80 11.71 2.90 -15.65
C ASP A 80 10.21 2.73 -15.95
N PHE A 81 9.35 3.50 -15.29
CA PHE A 81 7.89 3.46 -15.52
C PHE A 81 7.38 4.50 -16.50
N ALA A 82 8.20 5.47 -16.89
CA ALA A 82 7.77 6.64 -17.66
C ALA A 82 6.93 6.28 -18.90
N LYS A 83 7.31 5.19 -19.59
CA LYS A 83 6.64 4.75 -20.82
C LYS A 83 5.31 4.02 -20.60
N GLU A 84 5.11 3.42 -19.43
CA GLU A 84 3.92 2.61 -19.10
C GLU A 84 2.99 3.30 -18.10
N PHE A 85 3.40 4.45 -17.54
CA PHE A 85 2.60 5.21 -16.58
C PHE A 85 1.39 5.85 -17.27
N VAL A 86 0.20 5.36 -16.93
CA VAL A 86 -1.06 5.82 -17.51
C VAL A 86 -1.55 7.07 -16.80
N LEU A 87 -1.73 8.15 -17.56
CA LEU A 87 -2.24 9.43 -17.05
C LEU A 87 -3.72 9.65 -17.38
N HIS A 88 -4.18 9.08 -18.48
CA HIS A 88 -5.49 9.36 -19.03
C HIS A 88 -6.38 8.12 -19.02
N LEU A 89 -7.66 8.39 -18.93
CA LEU A 89 -8.71 7.42 -19.14
C LEU A 89 -8.65 6.88 -20.56
N GLU A 90 -8.97 5.60 -20.72
CA GLU A 90 -9.07 4.97 -22.03
C GLU A 90 -10.34 4.12 -22.06
N GLN A 91 -11.24 4.35 -23.00
CA GLN A 91 -12.39 3.46 -23.20
C GLN A 91 -12.12 2.54 -24.38
N ARG A 92 -12.14 1.23 -24.10
CA ARG A 92 -11.94 0.20 -25.12
C ARG A 92 -13.23 -0.50 -25.47
N PHE A 93 -13.43 -0.74 -26.76
CA PHE A 93 -14.58 -1.43 -27.30
C PHE A 93 -14.12 -2.48 -28.31
N VAL A 94 -14.77 -3.65 -28.29
CA VAL A 94 -14.60 -4.68 -29.32
C VAL A 94 -15.90 -4.86 -30.09
N ARG A 95 -15.78 -5.05 -31.40
CA ARG A 95 -16.90 -5.39 -32.26
C ARG A 95 -17.39 -6.81 -31.90
N ARG A 96 -18.70 -6.95 -31.70
CA ARG A 96 -19.37 -8.24 -31.54
C ARG A 96 -19.70 -8.87 -32.90
N SER A 97 -20.17 -10.12 -32.88
CA SER A 97 -20.56 -10.87 -34.07
C SER A 97 -21.54 -10.08 -34.95
N GLU A 98 -21.66 -10.44 -36.24
CA GLU A 98 -22.60 -9.79 -37.15
C GLU A 98 -24.06 -9.84 -36.67
N SER A 99 -24.41 -10.82 -35.83
CA SER A 99 -25.75 -10.98 -35.24
C SER A 99 -26.05 -10.02 -34.07
N ASP A 100 -25.03 -9.41 -33.45
CA ASP A 100 -25.19 -8.33 -32.46
C ASP A 100 -24.14 -7.25 -32.73
N PRO A 101 -24.43 -6.25 -33.57
CA PRO A 101 -23.44 -5.25 -33.98
C PRO A 101 -23.08 -4.27 -32.86
N ARG A 102 -23.69 -4.35 -31.66
CA ARG A 102 -23.43 -3.41 -30.58
C ARG A 102 -22.02 -3.60 -30.03
N PRO A 103 -21.19 -2.54 -29.99
CA PRO A 103 -19.85 -2.63 -29.42
C PRO A 103 -19.93 -3.10 -27.97
N MET A 104 -19.04 -4.01 -27.59
CA MET A 104 -18.89 -4.48 -26.22
C MET A 104 -17.74 -3.73 -25.57
N ARG A 105 -17.98 -3.16 -24.39
CA ARG A 105 -16.93 -2.50 -23.61
C ARG A 105 -15.97 -3.51 -23.02
N VAL A 106 -14.69 -3.19 -23.01
CA VAL A 106 -13.59 -4.00 -22.48
C VAL A 106 -13.08 -3.42 -21.16
N TRP A 107 -12.90 -4.28 -20.16
CA TRP A 107 -12.55 -3.91 -18.78
C TRP A 107 -11.30 -4.66 -18.27
N GLU A 108 -10.16 -4.44 -18.93
CA GLU A 108 -8.91 -5.16 -18.60
C GLU A 108 -8.02 -4.46 -17.55
N GLU A 109 -8.04 -3.13 -17.52
CA GLU A 109 -7.16 -2.31 -16.68
C GLU A 109 -7.98 -1.20 -16.02
N LEU A 110 -7.42 -0.60 -14.98
CA LEU A 110 -8.13 0.35 -14.12
C LEU A 110 -8.60 1.60 -14.86
N GLN A 111 -7.81 2.11 -15.80
CA GLN A 111 -8.16 3.29 -16.61
C GLN A 111 -9.35 3.06 -17.56
N HIS A 112 -9.75 1.80 -17.77
CA HIS A 112 -10.95 1.45 -18.52
C HIS A 112 -12.23 1.63 -17.67
N GLY A 113 -12.07 1.63 -16.34
CA GLY A 113 -13.09 1.76 -15.30
C GLY A 113 -13.88 3.08 -15.36
N ASP A 114 -15.19 3.04 -15.11
CA ASP A 114 -15.99 4.25 -14.94
C ASP A 114 -15.66 5.00 -13.65
N ASP A 115 -15.15 4.29 -12.64
CA ASP A 115 -14.82 4.91 -11.36
C ASP A 115 -13.61 5.84 -11.48
N TRP A 116 -12.60 5.47 -12.28
CA TRP A 116 -11.51 6.41 -12.60
C TRP A 116 -12.09 7.65 -13.29
N ARG A 117 -13.03 7.48 -14.23
CA ARG A 117 -13.65 8.62 -14.93
C ARG A 117 -14.31 9.58 -13.95
N LYS A 118 -15.12 9.05 -13.02
CA LYS A 118 -15.75 9.86 -11.97
C LYS A 118 -14.73 10.57 -11.08
N MET A 119 -13.61 9.91 -10.74
CA MET A 119 -12.53 10.52 -9.95
C MET A 119 -11.81 11.64 -10.73
N GLN A 120 -11.62 11.47 -12.04
CA GLN A 120 -10.97 12.47 -12.88
C GLN A 120 -11.90 13.66 -13.15
N ASP A 121 -13.20 13.42 -13.28
CA ASP A 121 -14.23 14.46 -13.45
C ASP A 121 -14.43 15.31 -12.18
N SER A 122 -13.99 14.83 -11.00
CA SER A 122 -14.11 15.53 -9.72
C SER A 122 -12.91 16.40 -9.36
N ILE A 123 -11.85 16.39 -10.16
CA ILE A 123 -10.63 17.20 -9.96
C ILE A 123 -10.49 18.29 -11.05
N PRO A 124 -9.68 19.33 -10.82
CA PRO A 124 -9.53 20.42 -11.79
C PRO A 124 -9.02 19.95 -13.17
N PRO A 125 -9.36 20.68 -14.25
CA PRO A 125 -8.79 20.42 -15.58
C PRO A 125 -7.25 20.44 -15.55
N ASN A 126 -6.61 19.61 -16.38
CA ASN A 126 -5.15 19.44 -16.46
C ASN A 126 -4.46 18.87 -15.21
N HIS A 127 -5.23 18.42 -14.21
CA HIS A 127 -4.73 17.62 -13.10
C HIS A 127 -4.99 16.13 -13.37
N PHE A 128 -4.28 15.26 -12.67
CA PHE A 128 -4.32 13.81 -12.88
C PHE A 128 -4.69 13.06 -11.61
N VAL A 129 -5.50 12.01 -11.73
CA VAL A 129 -5.69 11.04 -10.65
C VAL A 129 -4.42 10.21 -10.48
N LEU A 130 -3.89 10.15 -9.26
CA LEU A 130 -2.92 9.14 -8.84
C LEU A 130 -3.71 8.02 -8.14
N TYR A 131 -4.06 7.00 -8.90
CA TYR A 131 -4.98 5.95 -8.47
C TYR A 131 -4.27 5.02 -7.49
N LEU A 132 -4.86 4.80 -6.31
CA LEU A 132 -4.28 3.97 -5.26
C LEU A 132 -5.12 2.73 -5.02
N ILE A 133 -4.44 1.59 -4.90
CA ILE A 133 -5.00 0.32 -4.47
C ILE A 133 -4.39 0.03 -3.11
N VAL A 134 -5.22 -0.10 -2.08
CA VAL A 134 -4.80 -0.41 -0.72
C VAL A 134 -5.12 -1.87 -0.42
N TYR A 135 -4.14 -2.60 0.10
CA TYR A 135 -4.32 -3.96 0.60
C TYR A 135 -3.91 -4.05 2.06
N ILE A 136 -4.73 -4.70 2.86
CA ILE A 136 -4.50 -4.92 4.28
C ILE A 136 -4.86 -6.36 4.57
N ASP A 137 -3.93 -7.13 5.11
CA ASP A 137 -4.12 -8.55 5.36
C ASP A 137 -3.38 -8.96 6.61
N GLU A 138 -3.99 -9.84 7.40
CA GLU A 138 -3.34 -10.34 8.62
C GLU A 138 -2.18 -11.23 8.22
N THR A 139 -1.00 -10.94 8.75
CA THR A 139 0.12 -11.87 8.62
C THR A 139 0.67 -12.25 9.98
N ASN A 140 0.79 -13.56 10.18
CA ASN A 140 1.52 -14.12 11.30
C ASN A 140 3.02 -13.93 11.02
N VAL A 141 3.67 -12.95 11.68
CA VAL A 141 5.13 -12.83 11.62
C VAL A 141 5.73 -13.84 12.59
N SER A 142 5.87 -15.08 12.13
CA SER A 142 6.43 -16.18 12.92
C SER A 142 7.96 -16.20 12.84
N THR A 143 8.64 -15.21 13.43
CA THR A 143 10.09 -15.36 13.61
C THR A 143 10.58 -15.01 15.00
N ILE A 144 10.07 -13.98 15.67
CA ILE A 144 10.43 -13.71 17.08
C ILE A 144 9.24 -13.00 17.77
N GLY A 145 8.45 -13.72 18.57
CA GLY A 145 7.54 -13.10 19.55
C GLY A 145 6.03 -13.30 19.39
N GLY A 146 5.53 -13.98 18.34
CA GLY A 146 4.11 -14.37 18.27
C GLY A 146 3.11 -13.22 18.19
N VAL A 147 3.52 -12.06 17.68
CA VAL A 147 2.64 -10.88 17.47
C VAL A 147 2.14 -10.90 16.03
N SER A 148 0.82 -10.93 15.84
CA SER A 148 0.19 -10.69 14.53
C SER A 148 0.37 -9.23 14.14
N VAL A 149 0.75 -8.97 12.91
CA VAL A 149 0.79 -7.61 12.36
C VAL A 149 0.00 -7.56 11.06
N TRP A 150 -0.69 -6.45 10.84
CA TRP A 150 -1.48 -6.19 9.64
C TRP A 150 -0.75 -5.16 8.77
N PRO A 151 0.14 -5.60 7.88
CA PRO A 151 0.81 -4.70 6.96
C PRO A 151 -0.18 -4.04 6.00
N ILE A 152 0.07 -2.77 5.71
CA ILE A 152 -0.69 -1.96 4.75
C ILE A 152 0.17 -1.78 3.51
N TYR A 153 -0.29 -2.33 2.39
CA TYR A 153 0.35 -2.20 1.09
C TYR A 153 -0.42 -1.24 0.19
N VAL A 154 0.32 -0.47 -0.61
CA VAL A 154 -0.24 0.42 -1.63
C VAL A 154 0.38 0.14 -2.98
N TRP A 155 -0.44 0.03 -4.03
CA TRP A 155 0.01 0.08 -5.42
C TRP A 155 -0.42 1.39 -6.07
N VAL A 156 0.40 1.87 -7.00
CA VAL A 156 0.03 2.90 -7.96
C VAL A 156 -0.73 2.25 -9.11
N GLY A 157 -2.04 2.46 -9.17
CA GLY A 157 -2.94 1.95 -10.19
C GLY A 157 -2.70 2.50 -11.60
N ASN A 158 -1.93 3.58 -11.73
CA ASN A 158 -1.45 4.12 -13.01
C ASN A 158 -0.46 3.21 -13.72
N LEU A 159 0.05 2.16 -13.05
CA LEU A 159 0.87 1.14 -13.69
C LEU A 159 0.00 -0.03 -14.19
N PRO A 160 0.32 -0.63 -15.34
CA PRO A 160 -0.37 -1.81 -15.84
C PRO A 160 -0.37 -2.94 -14.80
N ALA A 161 -1.41 -3.78 -14.81
CA ALA A 161 -1.53 -4.91 -13.90
C ALA A 161 -0.29 -5.82 -13.96
N ALA A 162 0.27 -6.03 -15.15
CA ALA A 162 1.48 -6.82 -15.34
C ALA A 162 2.69 -6.23 -14.61
N THR A 163 2.83 -4.90 -14.53
CA THR A 163 3.89 -4.23 -13.76
C THR A 163 3.63 -4.33 -12.27
N ARG A 164 2.40 -4.04 -11.83
CA ARG A 164 2.02 -4.12 -10.41
C ARG A 164 2.21 -5.52 -9.82
N LYS A 165 2.14 -6.55 -10.66
CA LYS A 165 2.32 -7.97 -10.29
C LYS A 165 3.77 -8.46 -10.37
N ARG A 166 4.73 -7.63 -10.81
CA ARG A 166 6.14 -8.05 -10.89
C ARG A 166 6.66 -8.33 -9.48
N ARG A 167 7.11 -9.57 -9.26
CA ARG A 167 7.81 -9.98 -8.03
C ARG A 167 9.26 -9.54 -8.15
N GLU A 168 9.81 -8.97 -7.07
CA GLU A 168 11.23 -8.55 -6.92
C GLU A 168 11.73 -7.41 -7.83
N LYS A 169 10.85 -6.83 -8.66
CA LYS A 169 11.19 -5.66 -9.48
C LYS A 169 10.40 -4.45 -9.00
N LYS A 170 10.93 -3.27 -9.31
CA LYS A 170 10.26 -2.01 -9.04
C LYS A 170 8.83 -2.04 -9.62
N GLY A 171 7.91 -1.32 -8.98
CA GLY A 171 6.53 -1.12 -9.46
C GLY A 171 5.48 -2.04 -8.82
N GLY A 172 5.92 -2.99 -8.00
CA GLY A 172 5.06 -3.80 -7.14
C GLY A 172 4.50 -3.04 -5.93
N ALA A 173 3.83 -3.76 -5.03
CA ALA A 173 3.25 -3.18 -3.82
C ALA A 173 4.31 -2.51 -2.94
N VAL A 174 3.89 -1.45 -2.28
CA VAL A 174 4.73 -0.68 -1.39
C VAL A 174 4.16 -0.73 0.01
N LEU A 175 4.92 -1.27 0.96
CA LEU A 175 4.55 -1.26 2.37
C LEU A 175 4.57 0.18 2.89
N VAL A 176 3.49 0.64 3.53
CA VAL A 176 3.38 2.01 4.06
C VAL A 176 3.12 2.08 5.55
N GLY A 177 2.64 0.99 6.16
CA GLY A 177 2.39 0.95 7.59
C GLY A 177 2.03 -0.44 8.08
N TYR A 178 1.85 -0.54 9.39
CA TYR A 178 1.33 -1.70 10.08
C TYR A 178 0.20 -1.23 11.00
N LEU A 179 -0.98 -1.84 10.91
CA LEU A 179 -2.03 -1.56 11.89
C LEU A 179 -1.64 -2.17 13.25
N PRO A 180 -1.98 -1.50 14.35
CA PRO A 180 -1.84 -2.07 15.67
C PRO A 180 -2.77 -3.25 15.86
N GLU A 181 -2.41 -4.14 16.78
CA GLU A 181 -3.36 -5.11 17.29
C GLU A 181 -4.33 -4.44 18.25
N ALA A 182 -5.62 -4.50 17.95
CA ALA A 182 -6.68 -3.94 18.79
C ALA A 182 -7.13 -4.99 19.84
N ARG A 183 -6.49 -4.96 21.01
CA ARG A 183 -6.81 -5.81 22.17
C ARG A 183 -7.60 -5.04 23.22
N ASN A 184 -8.63 -5.67 23.78
CA ASN A 184 -9.41 -5.16 24.92
C ASN A 184 -8.70 -5.34 26.28
N GLY A 185 -7.59 -6.06 26.33
CA GLY A 185 -6.85 -6.34 27.57
C GLY A 185 -7.73 -7.08 28.58
N ASP A 186 -7.79 -6.58 29.80
CA ASP A 186 -8.62 -7.13 30.88
C ASP A 186 -10.04 -6.54 30.91
N ILE A 187 -10.39 -5.66 29.96
CA ILE A 187 -11.71 -5.03 29.91
C ILE A 187 -12.68 -5.98 29.21
N PRO A 188 -13.72 -6.48 29.90
CA PRO A 188 -14.70 -7.37 29.29
C PRO A 188 -15.50 -6.59 28.24
N MET A 189 -15.54 -7.13 27.03
CA MET A 189 -16.34 -6.64 25.91
C MET A 189 -17.11 -7.82 25.34
N SER A 190 -18.37 -7.60 24.96
CA SER A 190 -19.09 -8.52 24.09
C SER A 190 -18.43 -8.59 22.70
N ASP A 191 -18.73 -9.62 21.92
CA ASP A 191 -18.20 -9.75 20.55
C ASP A 191 -18.53 -8.53 19.68
N SER A 192 -19.74 -7.96 19.86
CA SER A 192 -20.17 -6.76 19.14
C SER A 192 -19.39 -5.52 19.56
N GLU A 193 -19.13 -5.34 20.85
CA GLU A 193 -18.33 -4.22 21.36
C GLU A 193 -16.87 -4.34 20.92
N LEU A 194 -16.32 -5.56 20.91
CA LEU A 194 -14.97 -5.82 20.44
C LEU A 194 -14.82 -5.52 18.94
N ALA A 195 -15.82 -5.88 18.12
CA ALA A 195 -15.84 -5.52 16.71
C ALA A 195 -15.88 -4.00 16.51
N GLU A 196 -16.76 -3.28 17.21
CA GLU A 196 -16.82 -1.81 17.13
C GLU A 196 -15.52 -1.15 17.61
N PHE A 197 -14.94 -1.66 18.70
CA PHE A 197 -13.66 -1.19 19.22
C PHE A 197 -12.55 -1.33 18.18
N ARG A 198 -12.43 -2.50 17.54
CA ARG A 198 -11.43 -2.76 16.47
C ARG A 198 -11.59 -1.77 15.33
N VAL A 199 -12.82 -1.57 14.85
CA VAL A 199 -13.13 -0.60 13.77
C VAL A 199 -12.61 0.79 14.13
N ARG A 200 -12.87 1.26 15.35
CA ARG A 200 -12.39 2.58 15.80
C ARG A 200 -10.86 2.66 15.81
N VAL A 201 -10.19 1.67 16.41
CA VAL A 201 -8.73 1.63 16.48
C VAL A 201 -8.12 1.61 15.08
N TYR A 202 -8.65 0.81 14.16
CA TYR A 202 -8.12 0.73 12.80
C TYR A 202 -8.40 2.00 11.99
N HIS A 203 -9.57 2.61 12.15
CA HIS A 203 -9.85 3.91 11.53
C HIS A 203 -8.89 5.01 12.02
N ASP A 204 -8.62 5.07 13.31
CA ASP A 204 -7.65 6.03 13.89
C ASP A 204 -6.23 5.76 13.37
N ALA A 205 -5.82 4.50 13.31
CA ALA A 205 -4.52 4.11 12.75
C ALA A 205 -4.39 4.46 11.26
N LEU A 206 -5.42 4.16 10.45
CA LEU A 206 -5.45 4.48 9.03
C LEU A 206 -5.42 6.00 8.79
N ALA A 207 -6.08 6.79 9.66
CA ALA A 207 -6.06 8.24 9.59
C ALA A 207 -4.66 8.82 9.81
N ILE A 208 -3.81 8.14 10.60
CA ILE A 208 -2.40 8.46 10.79
C ILE A 208 -1.57 8.03 9.58
N VAL A 209 -1.73 6.77 9.12
CA VAL A 209 -0.96 6.22 7.98
C VAL A 209 -1.16 7.06 6.73
N PHE A 210 -2.41 7.41 6.41
CA PHE A 210 -2.78 8.16 5.21
C PHE A 210 -2.80 9.68 5.43
N GLU A 211 -2.33 10.19 6.57
CA GLU A 211 -2.32 11.62 6.88
C GLU A 211 -1.63 12.45 5.79
N SER A 212 -0.51 11.94 5.27
CA SER A 212 0.26 12.59 4.20
C SER A 212 -0.50 12.77 2.89
N LEU A 213 -1.66 12.10 2.70
CA LEU A 213 -2.49 12.24 1.51
C LEU A 213 -3.63 13.24 1.67
N LYS A 214 -3.99 13.66 2.89
CA LYS A 214 -5.19 14.49 3.14
C LYS A 214 -5.20 15.79 2.33
N ILE A 215 -4.08 16.53 2.34
CA ILE A 215 -3.92 17.78 1.59
C ILE A 215 -3.73 17.51 0.09
N PRO A 216 -2.80 16.63 -0.35
CA PRO A 216 -2.64 16.30 -1.76
C PRO A 216 -3.91 15.78 -2.46
N ALA A 217 -4.73 14.97 -1.78
CA ALA A 217 -5.96 14.44 -2.35
C ALA A 217 -6.96 15.56 -2.69
N ARG A 218 -7.04 16.59 -1.84
CA ARG A 218 -7.99 17.71 -2.02
C ARG A 218 -7.48 18.78 -2.98
N TYR A 219 -6.22 19.16 -2.87
CA TYR A 219 -5.67 20.33 -3.56
C TYR A 219 -4.71 19.98 -4.70
N GLY A 220 -4.35 18.71 -4.83
CA GLY A 220 -3.32 18.25 -5.74
C GLY A 220 -1.92 18.47 -5.19
N ILE A 221 -0.95 17.76 -5.76
CA ILE A 221 0.47 17.92 -5.46
C ILE A 221 1.28 17.85 -6.76
N PRO A 222 2.20 18.81 -7.01
CA PRO A 222 3.11 18.70 -8.14
C PRO A 222 4.13 17.59 -7.88
N MET A 223 4.26 16.67 -8.82
CA MET A 223 5.23 15.58 -8.79
C MET A 223 6.01 15.55 -10.10
N LYS A 224 7.32 15.39 -10.01
CA LYS A 224 8.17 15.14 -11.18
C LYS A 224 8.02 13.68 -11.58
N CYS A 225 7.53 13.43 -12.78
CA CYS A 225 7.36 12.10 -13.33
C CYS A 225 8.69 11.55 -13.88
N GLY A 226 8.74 10.23 -14.09
CA GLY A 226 9.89 9.55 -14.69
C GLY A 226 10.26 10.03 -16.11
N ASP A 227 9.32 10.66 -16.83
CA ASP A 227 9.58 11.29 -18.13
C ASP A 227 10.17 12.71 -18.01
N GLY A 228 10.44 13.18 -16.79
CA GLY A 228 11.01 14.48 -16.49
C GLY A 228 10.00 15.63 -16.38
N GLN A 229 8.73 15.40 -16.76
CA GLN A 229 7.70 16.44 -16.68
C GLN A 229 7.13 16.56 -15.27
N ILE A 230 6.70 17.77 -14.89
CA ILE A 230 6.00 18.01 -13.62
C ILE A 230 4.50 18.00 -13.90
N ARG A 231 3.76 17.19 -13.15
CA ARG A 231 2.31 17.08 -13.24
C ARG A 231 1.68 17.20 -11.86
N ILE A 232 0.46 17.73 -11.80
CA ILE A 232 -0.28 17.86 -10.54
C ILE A 232 -1.17 16.63 -10.38
N PHE A 233 -0.92 15.87 -9.32
CA PHE A 233 -1.64 14.64 -9.00
C PHE A 233 -2.56 14.81 -7.80
N HIS A 234 -3.71 14.15 -7.85
CA HIS A 234 -4.61 13.93 -6.72
C HIS A 234 -4.56 12.44 -6.33
N PRO A 235 -3.80 12.07 -5.27
CA PRO A 235 -3.81 10.71 -4.74
C PRO A 235 -5.23 10.32 -4.32
N THR A 236 -5.77 9.26 -4.93
CA THR A 236 -7.16 8.85 -4.74
C THR A 236 -7.20 7.36 -4.49
N ILE A 237 -7.73 6.94 -3.34
CA ILE A 237 -7.95 5.53 -3.03
C ILE A 237 -9.15 5.05 -3.83
N GLY A 238 -8.90 4.23 -4.84
CA GLY A 238 -9.95 3.69 -5.70
C GLY A 238 -10.36 2.26 -5.35
N ILE A 239 -9.45 1.49 -4.76
CA ILE A 239 -9.71 0.12 -4.31
C ILE A 239 -9.13 -0.07 -2.92
N ILE A 240 -9.92 -0.67 -2.03
CA ILE A 240 -9.48 -1.20 -0.74
C ILE A 240 -9.83 -2.68 -0.72
N ALA A 241 -8.83 -3.53 -0.54
CA ALA A 241 -8.99 -4.95 -0.32
C ALA A 241 -8.41 -5.26 1.06
N ALA A 242 -9.29 -5.39 2.06
CA ALA A 242 -8.86 -5.58 3.44
C ALA A 242 -9.54 -6.80 4.03
N ASP A 243 -8.75 -7.69 4.61
CA ASP A 243 -9.23 -8.81 5.42
C ASP A 243 -9.12 -8.42 6.90
N TYR A 244 -10.23 -7.95 7.46
CA TYR A 244 -10.31 -7.54 8.86
C TYR A 244 -11.02 -8.62 9.67
N LYS A 245 -10.50 -8.92 10.87
CA LYS A 245 -11.24 -9.63 11.94
C LYS A 245 -12.39 -8.81 12.55
N GLU A 246 -12.91 -7.83 11.79
CA GLU A 246 -14.00 -6.92 12.15
C GLU A 246 -15.35 -7.40 11.60
N LEU A 247 -15.33 -8.45 10.78
CA LEU A 247 -16.51 -9.12 10.21
C LEU A 247 -16.71 -10.51 10.83
#